data_AF-A0A093X7S3-F1
#
_entry.id   AF-A0A093X7S3-F1
#
_cell.length_a   1.000
_cell.length_b   1.000
_cell.length_c   1.000
_cell.angle_alpha   90.00
_cell.angle_beta   90.00
_cell.angle_gamma   90.00
#
_symmetry.space_group_name_H-M   'P 1'
#
loop_
_entity.id
_entity.type
_entity.pdbx_description
1 polymer ?
#
loop_
_entity_poly.entity_id
_entity_poly.type
_entity_poly.pdbx_seq_one_letter_code
_entity_poly.pdbx_strand_id
1 'polypeptide(L)'
;MNYRERDVGSALLCSLMRFAMGLDLEPERLAPEELHTVTQVEQNCAKHLAIVNDIYSWEKELAQSKKSIEEGSVLCSSVKVMADNAGLSVDSAKRVLWSMVREWEATHEMLCAKPYVQDVEDAKSLYLQGLKYQMSGNELWSRTTP
;
A
#
# COMPACT_ATOMS: atom_id res chain seq x y z
N MET A 1 -0.43 10.76 -3.91
CA MET A 1 -0.07 9.71 -2.93
C MET A 1 -0.45 10.09 -1.51
N ASN A 2 -0.04 11.24 -0.95
CA ASN A 2 -0.33 11.60 0.45
C ASN A 2 -1.82 11.57 0.85
N TYR A 3 -2.73 11.97 -0.05
CA TYR A 3 -4.18 11.81 0.17
C TYR A 3 -4.59 10.33 0.20
N ARG A 4 -4.17 9.56 -0.80
CA ARG A 4 -4.54 8.15 -0.96
C ARG A 4 -3.97 7.25 0.13
N GLU A 5 -2.83 7.60 0.72
CA GLU A 5 -2.27 6.91 1.89
C GLU A 5 -3.20 6.96 3.11
N ARG A 6 -3.89 8.08 3.32
CA ARG A 6 -4.91 8.22 4.37
C ARG A 6 -6.19 7.49 4.00
N ASP A 7 -6.59 7.61 2.73
CA ASP A 7 -7.83 7.04 2.21
C ASP A 7 -7.81 5.50 2.10
N VAL A 8 -6.64 4.91 1.79
CA VAL A 8 -6.44 3.45 1.82
C VAL A 8 -6.39 2.90 3.26
N GLY A 9 -6.35 3.78 4.27
CA GLY A 9 -6.34 3.39 5.67
C GLY A 9 -5.03 2.73 6.12
N SER A 10 -3.90 3.11 5.53
CA SER A 10 -2.58 2.51 5.84
C SER A 10 -2.25 2.51 7.34
N ALA A 11 -2.45 3.65 8.02
CA ALA A 11 -2.24 3.77 9.46
C ALA A 11 -3.16 2.85 10.30
N LEU A 12 -4.39 2.64 9.84
CA LEU A 12 -5.33 1.70 10.45
C LEU A 12 -4.84 0.27 10.26
N LEU A 13 -4.46 -0.13 9.05
CA LEU A 13 -3.95 -1.48 8.76
C LEU A 13 -2.65 -1.79 9.52
N CYS A 14 -1.75 -0.82 9.61
CA CYS A 14 -0.51 -0.92 10.39
C CYS A 14 -0.83 -1.14 11.89
N SER A 15 -1.76 -0.37 12.44
CA SER A 15 -2.15 -0.49 13.86
C SER A 15 -2.94 -1.77 14.14
N LEU A 16 -3.83 -2.16 13.24
CA LEU A 16 -4.62 -3.39 13.36
C LEU A 16 -3.72 -4.63 13.33
N MET A 17 -2.70 -4.64 12.46
CA MET A 17 -1.73 -5.72 12.42
C MET A 17 -0.93 -5.82 13.73
N ARG A 18 -0.44 -4.70 14.25
CA ARG A 18 0.27 -4.69 15.55
C ARG A 18 -0.62 -5.23 16.67
N PHE A 19 -1.86 -4.79 16.74
CA PHE A 19 -2.84 -5.28 17.70
C PHE A 19 -3.09 -6.79 17.55
N ALA A 20 -3.38 -7.26 16.34
CA ALA A 20 -3.72 -8.65 16.07
C ALA A 20 -2.56 -9.62 16.33
N MET A 21 -1.32 -9.15 16.13
CA MET A 21 -0.10 -9.94 16.32
C MET A 21 0.55 -9.73 17.69
N GLY A 22 0.02 -8.83 18.54
CA GLY A 22 0.62 -8.49 19.83
C GLY A 22 2.03 -7.87 19.70
N LEU A 23 2.25 -7.04 18.68
CA LEU A 23 3.56 -6.42 18.41
C LEU A 23 3.65 -5.05 19.06
N ASP A 24 4.41 -4.96 20.15
CA ASP A 24 4.68 -3.72 20.87
C ASP A 24 5.78 -2.91 20.17
N LEU A 25 5.37 -2.09 19.20
CA LEU A 25 6.22 -1.11 18.52
C LEU A 25 5.84 0.30 18.95
N GLU A 26 6.35 0.69 20.11
CA GLU A 26 6.18 2.05 20.64
C GLU A 26 7.21 2.97 19.98
N PRO A 27 6.79 4.05 19.28
CA PRO A 27 7.69 4.99 18.61
C PRO A 27 8.75 5.58 19.56
N GLU A 28 8.42 5.76 20.83
CA GLU A 28 9.31 6.30 21.86
C GLU A 28 10.41 5.32 22.27
N ARG A 29 10.26 4.04 21.94
CA ARG A 29 11.24 2.97 22.24
C ARG A 29 12.16 2.65 21.06
N LEU A 30 11.89 3.22 19.89
CA LEU A 30 12.73 3.05 18.71
C LEU A 30 13.80 4.13 18.65
N ALA A 31 15.01 3.78 18.21
CA ALA A 31 16.01 4.78 17.87
C ALA A 31 15.50 5.62 16.67
N PRO A 32 15.89 6.91 16.55
CA PRO A 32 15.43 7.78 15.48
C PRO A 32 15.64 7.19 14.07
N GLU A 33 16.74 6.49 13.85
CA GLU A 33 17.08 5.83 12.59
C GLU A 33 16.16 4.63 12.29
N GLU A 34 15.76 3.90 13.33
CA GLU A 34 14.83 2.77 13.23
C GLU A 34 13.42 3.27 12.90
N LEU A 35 12.95 4.29 13.63
CA LEU A 35 11.66 4.91 13.39
C LEU A 35 11.58 5.49 11.97
N HIS A 36 12.66 6.12 11.50
CA HIS A 36 12.75 6.61 10.13
C HIS A 36 12.64 5.48 9.10
N THR A 37 13.35 4.37 9.33
CA THR A 37 13.30 3.19 8.44
C THR A 37 11.89 2.60 8.41
N VAL A 38 11.28 2.36 9.58
CA VAL A 38 9.91 1.80 9.67
C VAL A 38 8.92 2.70 8.93
N THR A 39 9.01 4.02 9.12
CA THR A 39 8.16 5.00 8.42
C THR A 39 8.33 4.90 6.90
N GLN A 40 9.55 4.75 6.40
CA GLN A 40 9.80 4.59 4.97
C GLN A 40 9.20 3.30 4.42
N VAL A 41 9.28 2.19 5.17
CA VAL A 41 8.71 0.90 4.78
C VAL A 41 7.19 0.98 4.76
N GLU A 42 6.57 1.60 5.76
CA GLU A 42 5.11 1.81 5.84
C GLU A 42 4.61 2.66 4.67
N GLN A 43 5.28 3.78 4.36
CA GLN A 43 4.93 4.63 3.22
C GLN A 43 5.06 3.90 1.89
N ASN A 44 6.08 3.05 1.75
CA ASN A 44 6.26 2.22 0.56
C ASN A 44 5.15 1.17 0.43
N CYS A 45 4.80 0.49 1.54
CA CYS A 45 3.68 -0.45 1.62
C CYS A 45 2.35 0.24 1.26
N ALA A 46 2.08 1.43 1.80
CA ALA A 46 0.86 2.18 1.52
C ALA A 46 0.70 2.52 0.04
N LYS A 47 1.79 2.86 -0.67
CA LYS A 47 1.76 3.09 -2.12
C LYS A 47 1.37 1.82 -2.87
N HIS A 48 1.96 0.68 -2.51
CA HIS A 48 1.63 -0.62 -3.10
C HIS A 48 0.16 -0.97 -2.90
N LEU A 49 -0.32 -0.94 -1.65
CA LEU A 49 -1.71 -1.25 -1.30
C LEU A 49 -2.70 -0.38 -2.08
N ALA A 50 -2.45 0.93 -2.11
CA ALA A 50 -3.30 1.89 -2.81
C ALA A 50 -3.37 1.63 -4.32
N ILE A 51 -2.22 1.43 -4.98
CA ILE A 51 -2.21 1.25 -6.43
C ILE A 51 -2.77 -0.11 -6.84
N VAL A 52 -2.46 -1.17 -6.10
CA VAL A 52 -3.06 -2.49 -6.35
C VAL A 52 -4.58 -2.41 -6.21
N ASN A 53 -5.07 -1.74 -5.16
CA ASN A 53 -6.50 -1.52 -4.98
C ASN A 53 -7.09 -0.75 -6.17
N ASP A 54 -6.54 0.40 -6.53
CA ASP A 54 -7.02 1.25 -7.63
C ASP A 54 -7.05 0.51 -8.99
N ILE A 55 -6.09 -0.40 -9.25
CA ILE A 55 -6.05 -1.20 -10.48
C ILE A 55 -7.22 -2.19 -10.52
N TYR A 56 -7.42 -2.96 -9.44
CA TYR A 56 -8.44 -4.01 -9.39
C TYR A 56 -9.85 -3.46 -9.16
N SER A 57 -9.99 -2.37 -8.41
CA SER A 57 -11.29 -1.73 -8.12
C SER A 57 -11.79 -0.84 -9.26
N TRP A 58 -10.96 -0.53 -10.26
CA TRP A 58 -11.26 0.44 -11.31
C TRP A 58 -12.62 0.26 -11.97
N GLU A 59 -12.97 -0.95 -12.43
CA GLU A 59 -14.23 -1.17 -13.15
C GLU A 59 -15.45 -0.95 -12.24
N LYS A 60 -15.33 -1.35 -10.97
CA LYS A 60 -16.35 -1.14 -9.94
C LYS A 60 -16.55 0.35 -9.67
N GLU A 61 -15.46 1.09 -9.50
CA GLU A 61 -15.50 2.54 -9.22
C GLU A 61 -16.00 3.33 -10.43
N LEU A 62 -15.59 2.97 -11.65
CA LEU A 62 -16.07 3.58 -12.89
C LEU A 62 -17.57 3.33 -13.10
N ALA A 63 -18.06 2.13 -12.78
CA ALA A 63 -19.48 1.83 -12.84
C ALA A 63 -20.27 2.66 -11.81
N GLN A 64 -19.71 2.84 -10.60
CA GLN A 64 -20.33 3.64 -9.54
C GLN A 64 -20.38 5.13 -9.91
N SER A 65 -19.30 5.68 -10.48
CA SER A 65 -19.23 7.08 -10.89
C SER A 65 -20.17 7.45 -12.03
N LYS A 66 -20.68 6.45 -12.76
CA LYS A 66 -21.69 6.64 -13.82
C LYS A 66 -23.13 6.55 -13.31
N LYS A 67 -23.34 5.95 -12.12
CA LYS A 67 -24.66 5.69 -11.54
C LYS A 67 -25.13 6.79 -10.60
N SER A 68 -24.20 7.51 -9.98
CA SER A 68 -24.51 8.63 -9.08
C SER A 68 -23.75 9.87 -9.53
N ILE A 69 -24.35 11.04 -9.31
CA ILE A 69 -23.75 12.37 -9.57
C ILE A 69 -23.37 13.04 -8.23
N GLU A 70 -23.68 12.40 -7.10
CA GLU A 70 -23.38 12.92 -5.76
C GLU A 70 -21.87 12.94 -5.49
N GLU A 71 -21.40 13.88 -4.66
CA GLU A 71 -19.97 14.15 -4.40
C GLU A 71 -19.16 12.89 -4.00
N GLY A 72 -19.79 11.88 -3.39
CA GLY A 72 -19.15 10.61 -3.01
C GLY A 72 -18.90 9.62 -4.16
N SER A 73 -19.31 9.94 -5.38
CA SER A 73 -19.18 9.07 -6.56
C SER A 73 -18.10 9.52 -7.54
N VAL A 74 -17.36 10.59 -7.20
CA VAL A 74 -16.26 11.10 -8.02
C VAL A 74 -15.15 10.04 -8.12
N LEU A 75 -14.75 9.74 -9.36
CA LEU A 75 -13.73 8.74 -9.65
C LEU A 75 -12.33 9.23 -9.25
N CYS A 76 -11.92 8.93 -8.01
CA CYS A 76 -10.61 9.28 -7.46
C CYS A 76 -9.67 8.07 -7.47
N SER A 77 -9.20 7.68 -8.66
CA SER A 77 -8.32 6.52 -8.86
C SER A 77 -7.01 6.93 -9.54
N SER A 78 -5.90 6.34 -9.10
CA SER A 78 -4.58 6.55 -9.70
C SER A 78 -4.51 6.09 -11.15
N VAL A 79 -5.36 5.15 -11.56
CA VAL A 79 -5.50 4.73 -12.97
C VAL A 79 -5.93 5.90 -13.84
N LYS A 80 -6.95 6.66 -13.40
CA LYS A 80 -7.41 7.86 -14.10
C LYS A 80 -6.35 8.95 -14.12
N VAL A 81 -5.75 9.23 -12.96
CA VAL A 81 -4.70 10.26 -12.85
C VAL A 81 -3.52 9.95 -13.79
N MET A 82 -3.08 8.69 -13.84
CA MET A 82 -1.99 8.26 -14.72
C MET A 82 -2.38 8.36 -16.20
N ALA A 83 -3.60 7.93 -16.55
CA ALA A 83 -4.12 8.01 -17.91
C ALA A 83 -4.19 9.46 -18.41
N ASP A 84 -4.81 10.35 -17.62
CA ASP A 84 -5.02 11.76 -17.97
C ASP A 84 -3.68 12.51 -18.07
N ASN A 85 -2.78 12.33 -17.11
CA ASN A 85 -1.52 13.07 -17.05
C ASN A 85 -0.52 12.67 -18.14
N ALA A 86 -0.51 11.40 -18.55
CA ALA A 86 0.41 10.89 -19.57
C ALA A 86 -0.22 10.71 -20.95
N GLY A 87 -1.50 11.06 -21.13
CA GLY A 87 -2.23 10.85 -22.37
C GLY A 87 -2.33 9.39 -22.77
N LEU A 88 -2.43 8.48 -21.80
CA LEU A 88 -2.49 7.04 -22.00
C LEU A 88 -3.93 6.54 -22.01
N SER A 89 -4.16 5.41 -22.70
CA SER A 89 -5.37 4.63 -22.45
C SER A 89 -5.38 4.05 -21.04
N VAL A 90 -6.56 3.75 -20.51
CA VAL A 90 -6.74 3.12 -19.18
C VAL A 90 -5.91 1.84 -19.04
N ASP A 91 -5.93 0.97 -20.04
CA ASP A 91 -5.16 -0.28 -19.99
C ASP A 91 -3.64 -0.04 -19.99
N SER A 92 -3.17 0.97 -20.74
CA SER A 92 -1.76 1.37 -20.72
C SER A 92 -1.37 1.97 -19.37
N ALA A 93 -2.23 2.79 -18.77
CA ALA A 93 -2.02 3.33 -17.44
C ALA A 93 -1.94 2.21 -16.38
N LYS A 94 -2.86 1.23 -16.41
CA LYS A 94 -2.82 0.05 -15.52
C LYS A 94 -1.50 -0.72 -15.66
N ARG A 95 -1.00 -0.93 -16.89
CA ARG A 95 0.29 -1.60 -17.13
C ARG A 95 1.47 -0.83 -16.55
N VAL A 96 1.50 0.50 -16.71
CA VAL A 96 2.56 1.35 -16.12
C VAL A 96 2.50 1.28 -14.59
N LEU A 97 1.32 1.39 -14.01
CA LEU A 97 1.13 1.29 -12.56
C LEU A 97 1.55 -0.08 -12.03
N TRP A 98 1.30 -1.17 -12.77
CA TRP A 98 1.81 -2.50 -12.42
C TRP A 98 3.33 -2.56 -12.35
N SER A 99 4.04 -1.91 -13.27
CA SER A 99 5.50 -1.83 -13.17
C SER A 99 5.92 -1.11 -11.88
N MET A 100 5.25 -0.01 -11.53
CA MET A 100 5.53 0.72 -10.27
C MET A 100 5.26 -0.15 -9.03
N VAL A 101 4.21 -0.97 -9.04
CA VAL A 101 3.91 -1.93 -7.97
C VAL A 101 5.08 -2.87 -7.74
N ARG A 102 5.68 -3.42 -8.80
CA ARG A 102 6.87 -4.30 -8.70
C ARG A 102 8.11 -3.56 -8.23
N GLU A 103 8.29 -2.30 -8.63
CA GLU A 103 9.39 -1.48 -8.10
C GLU A 103 9.24 -1.21 -6.59
N TRP A 104 8.02 -1.05 -6.07
CA TRP A 104 7.80 -0.93 -4.63
C TRP A 104 8.02 -2.24 -3.87
N GLU A 105 7.80 -3.40 -4.49
CA GLU A 105 8.18 -4.69 -3.90
C GLU A 105 9.70 -4.81 -3.76
N ALA A 106 10.44 -4.52 -4.82
CA ALA A 106 11.91 -4.50 -4.77
C ALA A 106 12.44 -3.47 -3.76
N THR A 107 11.81 -2.28 -3.72
CA THR A 107 12.14 -1.23 -2.75
C THR A 107 11.88 -1.70 -1.32
N HIS A 108 10.77 -2.41 -1.08
CA HIS A 108 10.46 -2.98 0.23
C HIS A 108 11.55 -3.96 0.68
N GLU A 109 11.97 -4.87 -0.20
CA GLU A 109 13.04 -5.82 0.12
C GLU A 109 14.36 -5.10 0.43
N MET A 110 14.72 -4.08 -0.34
CA MET A 110 15.90 -3.26 -0.07
C MET A 110 15.81 -2.49 1.27
N LEU A 111 14.65 -1.91 1.60
CA LEU A 111 14.47 -1.18 2.85
C LEU A 111 14.53 -2.12 4.06
N CYS A 112 13.97 -3.32 3.94
CA CYS A 112 13.99 -4.34 4.98
C CYS A 112 15.36 -5.03 5.11
N ALA A 113 16.15 -5.10 4.03
CA ALA A 113 17.51 -5.66 4.05
C ALA A 113 18.53 -4.76 4.78
N LYS A 114 18.24 -3.46 4.90
CA LYS A 114 19.21 -2.46 5.35
C LYS A 114 19.52 -2.44 6.84
N PRO A 115 18.63 -2.85 7.79
CA PRO A 115 19.03 -2.66 9.18
C PRO A 115 18.87 -3.84 10.17
N TYR A 116 17.99 -4.83 10.05
CA TYR A 116 17.78 -5.77 11.17
C TYR A 116 17.26 -7.15 10.75
N VAL A 117 18.17 -8.13 10.65
CA VAL A 117 17.86 -9.55 10.86
C VAL A 117 19.00 -10.13 11.67
N GLN A 118 19.06 -9.81 12.96
CA GLN A 118 19.92 -10.55 13.90
C GLN A 118 19.12 -11.48 14.81
N ASP A 119 17.81 -11.23 14.97
CA ASP A 119 16.94 -12.10 15.77
C ASP A 119 15.54 -12.22 15.14
N VAL A 120 15.09 -13.46 14.94
CA VAL A 120 13.83 -13.79 14.24
C VAL A 120 12.62 -13.51 15.14
N GLU A 121 12.84 -13.35 16.45
CA GLU A 121 11.80 -13.09 17.46
C GLU A 121 11.62 -11.59 17.77
N ASP A 122 12.39 -10.71 17.13
CA ASP A 122 12.24 -9.26 17.31
C ASP A 122 10.93 -8.75 16.70
N ALA A 123 10.12 -8.04 17.51
CA ALA A 123 8.80 -7.54 17.13
C ALA A 123 8.84 -6.66 15.87
N LYS A 124 9.92 -5.91 15.68
CA LYS A 124 10.15 -5.08 14.48
C LYS A 124 10.37 -5.95 13.24
N SER A 125 11.18 -7.00 13.34
CA SER A 125 11.40 -7.94 12.22
C SER A 125 10.09 -8.62 11.81
N LEU A 126 9.29 -9.06 12.78
CA LEU A 126 7.96 -9.62 12.55
C LEU A 126 7.00 -8.60 11.92
N TYR A 127 7.07 -7.34 12.33
CA TYR A 127 6.26 -6.26 11.78
C TYR A 127 6.58 -5.98 10.31
N LEU A 128 7.87 -5.84 9.97
CA LEU A 128 8.31 -5.61 8.59
C LEU A 128 7.89 -6.79 7.69
N GLN A 129 8.01 -8.02 8.18
CA GLN A 129 7.51 -9.21 7.47
C GLN A 129 5.98 -9.17 7.33
N GLY A 130 5.26 -8.72 8.35
CA GLY A 130 3.82 -8.52 8.31
C GLY A 130 3.38 -7.55 7.20
N LEU A 131 4.10 -6.46 6.99
CA LEU A 131 3.83 -5.52 5.89
C LEU A 131 3.97 -6.18 4.51
N LYS A 132 4.96 -7.07 4.32
CA LYS A 132 5.08 -7.88 3.09
C LYS A 132 3.87 -8.79 2.87
N TYR A 133 3.31 -9.36 3.94
CA TYR A 133 2.09 -10.14 3.87
C TYR A 133 0.84 -9.29 3.59
N GLN A 134 0.78 -8.06 4.08
CA GLN A 134 -0.29 -7.14 3.68
C GLN A 134 -0.24 -6.83 2.18
N MET A 135 0.93 -6.51 1.63
CA MET A 135 1.11 -6.22 0.20
C MET A 135 0.67 -7.40 -0.68
N SER A 136 1.22 -8.59 -0.40
CA SER A 136 0.92 -9.80 -1.19
C SER A 136 -0.50 -10.32 -0.96
N GLY A 137 -0.99 -10.28 0.27
CA GLY A 137 -2.37 -10.67 0.62
C GLY A 137 -3.40 -9.75 -0.03
N ASN A 138 -3.16 -8.44 -0.06
CA ASN A 138 -4.02 -7.47 -0.73
C ASN A 138 -4.07 -7.72 -2.24
N GLU A 139 -2.94 -7.97 -2.89
CA GLU A 139 -2.91 -8.33 -4.32
C GLU A 139 -3.71 -9.61 -4.59
N LEU A 140 -3.45 -10.67 -3.82
CA LEU A 140 -4.14 -11.93 -3.99
C LEU A 140 -5.65 -11.77 -3.83
N TRP A 141 -6.09 -11.11 -2.76
CA TRP A 141 -7.50 -10.90 -2.48
C TRP A 141 -8.16 -10.01 -3.53
N SER A 142 -7.52 -8.91 -3.94
CA SER A 142 -8.05 -8.00 -4.96
C SER A 142 -8.26 -8.70 -6.30
N ARG A 143 -7.43 -9.70 -6.62
CA ARG A 143 -7.58 -10.52 -7.83
C ARG A 143 -8.72 -11.53 -7.75
N THR A 144 -9.03 -12.04 -6.56
CA THR A 144 -9.92 -13.21 -6.39
C THR A 144 -11.25 -12.89 -5.71
N THR A 145 -11.41 -11.69 -5.15
CA THR A 145 -12.64 -11.28 -4.48
C THR A 145 -13.81 -11.24 -5.49
N PRO A 146 -15.01 -11.73 -5.12
CA PRO A 146 -16.21 -11.67 -5.96
C PRO A 146 -16.64 -10.25 -6.33
#